data_AF-A0A7J9BRX6-F1
#
_entry.id   AF-A0A7J9BRX6-F1
#
_cell.length_a   1.000
_cell.length_b   1.000
_cell.length_c   1.000
_cell.angle_alpha   90.00
_cell.angle_beta   90.00
_cell.angle_gamma   90.00
#
_symmetry.space_group_name_H-M   'P 1'
#
loop_
_entity.id
_entity.type
_entity.pdbx_description
1 polymer ?
#
loop_
_entity_poly.entity_id
_entity_poly.type
_entity_poly.pdbx_seq_one_letter_code
_entity_poly.pdbx_strand_id
1 'polypeptide(L)'
;MWSDPEDIETWAVSPRGAGWLFGSRVTSEFNHINKLDLVCRAHQLVQEGLKYMFQDKGLVTVWSAPNYCYRCGNVASILSFNENMEREVKFFTETEENNQMRGPRTGVPY
;
A
#
# COMPACT_ATOMS: atom_id res chain seq x y z
N MET A 1 4.66 13.06 0.39
CA MET A 1 5.37 11.97 -0.30
C MET A 1 5.80 10.83 0.64
N TRP A 2 6.30 11.10 1.85
CA TRP A 2 6.96 10.08 2.71
C TRP A 2 6.15 9.56 3.90
N SER A 3 4.94 10.07 4.13
CA SER A 3 4.12 9.63 5.26
C SER A 3 3.48 8.27 5.00
N ASP A 4 3.32 7.49 6.07
CA ASP A 4 2.80 6.12 6.00
C ASP A 4 1.66 5.89 7.01
N PRO A 5 0.59 5.20 6.61
CA PRO A 5 -0.42 4.72 7.56
C PRO A 5 0.17 3.64 8.50
N GLU A 6 -0.24 3.67 9.76
CA GLU A 6 0.15 2.70 10.80
C GLU A 6 -1.02 2.46 11.76
N ASP A 7 -1.05 1.31 12.45
CA ASP A 7 -2.06 0.94 13.46
C ASP A 7 -1.89 1.75 14.77
N ILE A 8 -1.97 3.08 14.64
CA ILE A 8 -1.98 4.09 15.69
C ILE A 8 -3.24 4.96 15.55
N GLU A 9 -3.55 5.77 16.57
CA GLU A 9 -4.72 6.65 16.51
C GLU A 9 -4.43 7.91 15.68
N THR A 10 -3.32 8.61 15.96
CA THR A 10 -3.04 9.94 15.40
C THR A 10 -1.71 9.98 14.65
N TRP A 11 -0.74 10.79 15.08
CA TRP A 11 0.53 11.00 14.38
C TRP A 11 1.70 10.44 15.18
N ALA A 12 2.70 9.90 14.49
CA ALA A 12 4.00 9.57 15.08
C ALA A 12 5.14 9.90 14.11
N VAL A 13 6.36 10.05 14.65
CA VAL A 13 7.54 10.31 13.82
C VAL A 13 7.83 9.09 12.95
N SER A 14 8.05 9.33 11.65
CA SER A 14 8.40 8.25 10.72
C SER A 14 9.80 7.70 11.01
N PRO A 15 9.97 6.38 11.16
CA PRO A 15 11.29 5.76 11.26
C PRO A 15 12.06 5.81 9.93
N ARG A 16 11.42 6.20 8.81
CA ARG A 16 12.07 6.35 7.49
C ARG A 16 12.91 7.63 7.37
N GLY A 17 12.92 8.49 8.38
CA GLY A 17 13.70 9.74 8.41
C GLY A 17 13.05 10.93 7.69
N ALA A 18 11.89 10.75 7.07
CA ALA A 18 11.08 11.81 6.48
C ALA A 18 9.58 11.46 6.56
N GLY A 19 8.73 12.50 6.66
CA GLY A 19 7.28 12.32 6.80
C GLY A 19 6.85 11.90 8.20
N TRP A 20 5.60 11.48 8.31
CA TRP A 20 4.96 11.08 9.56
C TRP A 20 4.25 9.75 9.39
N LEU A 21 4.17 8.96 10.47
CA LEU A 21 3.17 7.92 10.57
C LEU A 21 1.82 8.56 10.89
N PHE A 22 0.74 8.04 10.31
CA PHE A 22 -0.61 8.53 10.58
C PHE A 22 -1.60 7.40 10.78
N GLY A 23 -2.55 7.65 11.68
CA GLY A 23 -3.50 6.66 12.18
C GLY A 23 -4.89 6.74 11.57
N SER A 24 -5.77 5.92 12.14
CA SER A 24 -7.17 5.81 11.73
C SER A 24 -7.92 7.14 11.87
N ARG A 25 -7.72 7.86 12.97
CA ARG A 25 -8.41 9.13 13.23
C ARG A 25 -8.04 10.18 12.19
N VAL A 26 -6.74 10.33 11.91
CA VAL A 26 -6.24 11.27 10.88
C VAL A 26 -6.86 10.97 9.52
N THR A 27 -6.91 9.69 9.15
CA THR A 27 -7.50 9.25 7.88
C THR A 27 -8.99 9.58 7.81
N SER A 28 -9.75 9.24 8.87
CA SER A 28 -11.18 9.50 8.93
C SER A 28 -11.53 10.99 8.92
N GLU A 29 -10.78 11.81 9.67
CA GLU A 29 -10.97 13.27 9.72
C GLU A 29 -10.65 13.90 8.36
N PHE A 30 -9.55 13.51 7.72
CA PHE A 30 -9.17 13.98 6.40
C PHE A 30 -10.24 13.64 5.35
N ASN A 31 -10.72 12.40 5.32
CA ASN A 31 -11.76 11.96 4.41
C ASN A 31 -13.07 12.72 4.65
N HIS A 32 -13.49 12.88 5.91
CA HIS A 32 -14.71 13.59 6.25
C HIS A 32 -14.67 15.07 5.83
N ILE A 33 -13.60 15.78 6.18
CA ILE A 33 -13.44 17.21 5.87
C ILE A 33 -13.46 17.45 4.36
N ASN A 34 -12.82 16.56 3.60
CA ASN A 34 -12.68 16.70 2.15
C ASN A 34 -13.79 15.98 1.35
N LYS A 35 -14.76 15.35 2.01
CA LYS A 35 -15.84 14.57 1.39
C LYS A 35 -15.30 13.47 0.45
N LEU A 36 -14.31 12.73 0.93
CA LEU A 36 -13.69 11.61 0.22
C LEU A 36 -14.14 10.28 0.82
N ASP A 37 -14.38 9.29 -0.04
CA ASP A 37 -14.69 7.93 0.40
C ASP A 37 -13.45 7.07 0.63
N LEU A 38 -12.32 7.40 -0.03
CA LEU A 38 -11.14 6.56 -0.04
C LEU A 38 -9.88 7.35 -0.40
N VAL A 39 -8.82 7.18 0.40
CA VAL A 39 -7.44 7.55 0.02
C VAL A 39 -6.77 6.37 -0.67
N CYS A 40 -6.42 6.53 -1.95
CA CYS A 40 -5.58 5.57 -2.67
C CYS A 40 -4.11 5.99 -2.61
N ARG A 41 -3.24 5.11 -2.14
CA ARG A 41 -1.80 5.41 -2.01
C ARG A 41 -0.92 4.20 -2.33
N ALA A 42 0.40 4.40 -2.39
CA ALA A 42 1.40 3.35 -2.69
C ALA A 42 2.52 3.33 -1.63
N HIS A 43 3.79 3.44 -2.02
CA HIS A 43 4.98 3.65 -1.16
C HIS A 43 5.38 2.51 -0.20
N GLN A 44 4.45 1.91 0.55
CA GLN A 44 4.72 0.75 1.41
C GLN A 44 4.53 -0.55 0.62
N LEU A 45 5.51 -1.46 0.75
CA LEU A 45 5.39 -2.81 0.22
C LEU A 45 4.23 -3.54 0.92
N VAL A 46 3.33 -4.12 0.12
CA VAL A 46 2.26 -5.00 0.59
C VAL A 46 2.47 -6.35 -0.07
N GLN A 47 2.58 -7.42 0.72
CA GLN A 47 2.90 -8.75 0.22
C GLN A 47 1.80 -9.29 -0.72
N GLU A 48 0.56 -8.94 -0.41
CA GLU A 48 -0.64 -9.31 -1.14
C GLU A 48 -0.90 -8.38 -2.35
N GLY A 49 -0.05 -7.38 -2.57
CA GLY A 49 -0.18 -6.39 -3.64
C GLY A 49 -1.19 -5.27 -3.36
N LEU A 50 -2.16 -5.47 -2.46
CA LEU A 50 -3.13 -4.45 -2.04
C LEU A 50 -3.57 -4.67 -0.59
N LYS A 51 -3.66 -3.60 0.20
CA LYS A 51 -4.14 -3.65 1.59
C LYS A 51 -5.03 -2.45 1.91
N TYR A 52 -6.26 -2.70 2.33
CA TYR A 52 -7.07 -1.70 3.02
C TYR A 52 -6.62 -1.58 4.47
N MET A 53 -6.59 -0.36 4.98
CA MET A 53 -6.19 -0.08 6.36
C MET A 53 -7.36 0.42 7.18
N PHE A 54 -7.23 0.22 8.49
CA PHE A 54 -8.22 0.60 9.50
C PHE A 54 -9.57 -0.12 9.36
N GLN A 55 -10.43 0.05 10.36
CA GLN A 55 -11.72 -0.63 10.42
C GLN A 55 -12.70 -0.12 9.36
N ASP A 56 -12.65 1.18 9.06
CA ASP A 56 -13.52 1.87 8.09
C ASP A 56 -13.09 1.65 6.63
N LYS A 57 -11.89 1.08 6.40
CA LYS A 57 -11.32 0.86 5.06
C LYS A 57 -11.27 2.15 4.23
N GLY A 58 -11.13 3.30 4.88
CA GLY A 58 -11.05 4.62 4.24
C GLY A 58 -9.70 4.91 3.56
N LEU A 59 -8.75 3.98 3.63
CA LEU A 59 -7.45 4.05 2.96
C LEU A 59 -7.07 2.71 2.36
N VAL A 60 -6.49 2.75 1.16
CA VAL A 60 -5.93 1.58 0.48
C VAL A 60 -4.50 1.86 0.00
N THR A 61 -3.61 0.90 0.28
CA THR A 61 -2.27 0.83 -0.29
C THR A 61 -2.27 -0.14 -1.47
N VAL A 62 -1.84 0.32 -2.64
CA VAL A 62 -1.71 -0.46 -3.88
C VAL A 62 -0.23 -0.56 -4.24
N TRP A 63 0.23 -1.78 -4.54
CA TRP A 63 1.61 -2.06 -4.91
C TRP A 63 1.66 -2.78 -6.27
N SER A 64 2.37 -2.21 -7.24
CA SER A 64 2.36 -2.70 -8.63
C SER A 64 3.69 -3.28 -9.12
N ALA A 65 4.65 -3.52 -8.23
CA ALA A 65 5.95 -4.11 -8.56
C ALA A 65 6.06 -5.53 -7.96
N PRO A 66 5.75 -6.60 -8.73
CA PRO A 66 5.78 -7.96 -8.20
C PRO A 66 7.22 -8.41 -7.96
N ASN A 67 7.41 -9.31 -7.00
CA ASN A 67 8.71 -9.77 -6.55
C ASN A 67 9.73 -8.63 -6.40
N TYR A 68 9.38 -7.64 -5.57
CA TYR A 68 10.14 -6.41 -5.43
C TYR A 68 11.62 -6.69 -5.14
N CYS A 69 12.49 -6.00 -5.89
CA CYS A 69 13.95 -6.20 -5.89
C CYS A 69 14.38 -7.67 -6.10
N TYR A 70 13.59 -8.46 -6.83
CA TYR A 70 13.82 -9.87 -7.15
C TYR A 70 13.92 -10.80 -5.93
N ARG A 71 13.49 -10.33 -4.76
CA ARG A 71 13.72 -11.05 -3.49
C ARG A 71 12.53 -11.05 -2.53
N CYS A 72 11.60 -10.10 -2.65
CA CYS A 72 10.52 -9.97 -1.68
C CYS A 72 9.40 -10.98 -1.91
N GLY A 73 9.24 -11.51 -3.13
CA GLY A 73 8.22 -12.52 -3.45
C GLY A 73 6.77 -12.03 -3.34
N ASN A 74 6.53 -10.73 -3.23
CA ASN A 74 5.19 -10.15 -3.15
C ASN A 74 4.45 -10.26 -4.49
N VAL A 75 3.13 -10.34 -4.40
CA VAL A 75 2.22 -10.13 -5.53
C VAL A 75 2.09 -8.64 -5.81
N ALA A 76 1.67 -8.28 -7.02
CA ALA A 76 1.35 -6.92 -7.40
C ALA A 76 -0.14 -6.79 -7.77
N SER A 77 -0.65 -5.56 -7.71
CA SER A 77 -2.02 -5.27 -8.08
C SER A 77 -2.19 -3.95 -8.83
N ILE A 78 -3.32 -3.83 -9.51
CA ILE A 78 -3.91 -2.60 -10.03
C ILE A 78 -5.31 -2.49 -9.43
N LEU A 79 -5.63 -1.31 -8.87
CA LEU A 79 -7.00 -0.95 -8.47
C LEU A 79 -7.57 0.00 -9.54
N SER A 80 -8.53 -0.50 -10.30
CA SER A 80 -9.24 0.25 -11.34
C SER A 80 -10.61 0.70 -10.86
N PHE A 81 -11.05 1.85 -11.35
CA PHE A 81 -12.39 2.38 -11.14
C PHE A 81 -13.08 2.50 -12.50
N ASN A 82 -14.32 2.02 -12.60
CA ASN A 82 -15.14 2.21 -13.80
C ASN A 82 -15.87 3.56 -13.77
N GLU A 83 -16.68 3.84 -14.79
CA GLU A 83 -17.46 5.08 -14.92
C GLU A 83 -18.44 5.32 -13.76
N ASN A 84 -18.84 4.25 -13.06
CA ASN A 84 -19.73 4.29 -11.91
C ASN A 84 -18.96 4.29 -10.57
N MET A 85 -17.63 4.50 -10.59
CA MET A 85 -16.75 4.42 -9.42
C MET A 85 -16.73 3.05 -8.72
N GLU A 86 -17.18 1.99 -9.40
CA GLU A 86 -17.06 0.63 -8.92
C GLU A 86 -15.61 0.16 -9.05
N ARG A 87 -15.16 -0.58 -8.04
CA ARG A 87 -13.76 -0.95 -7.85
C ARG A 87 -13.51 -2.34 -8.41
N GLU A 88 -12.54 -2.45 -9.31
CA GLU A 88 -12.03 -3.73 -9.82
C GLU A 88 -10.56 -3.87 -9.44
N VAL A 89 -10.17 -4.99 -8.83
CA VAL A 89 -8.76 -5.26 -8.48
C VAL A 89 -8.22 -6.36 -9.38
N LYS A 90 -7.08 -6.11 -10.01
CA LYS A 90 -6.35 -7.08 -10.84
C LYS A 90 -5.03 -7.41 -10.16
N PHE A 91 -4.84 -8.67 -9.80
CA PHE A 91 -3.59 -9.17 -9.24
C PHE A 91 -2.72 -9.80 -10.32
N PHE A 92 -1.41 -9.63 -10.21
CA PHE A 92 -0.44 -10.21 -11.13
C PHE A 92 0.90 -10.47 -10.43
N THR A 93 1.66 -11.43 -10.95
CA THR A 93 3.00 -11.79 -10.47
C THR A 93 4.07 -11.37 -11.46
N GLU A 94 5.32 -11.59 -11.10
CA GLU A 94 6.46 -11.37 -11.96
C GLU A 94 6.40 -12.25 -13.22
N THR A 95 7.09 -11.82 -14.27
CA THR A 95 7.26 -12.60 -15.50
C THR A 95 8.15 -13.82 -15.26
N GLU A 96 8.07 -14.82 -16.14
CA GLU A 96 8.88 -16.04 -16.05
C GLU A 96 10.40 -15.75 -16.04
N GLU A 97 10.85 -14.75 -16.81
CA GLU A 97 12.25 -14.31 -16.84
C GLU A 97 12.74 -13.82 -15.47
N ASN A 98 11.91 -13.05 -14.76
CA ASN A 98 12.24 -12.53 -13.43
C ASN A 98 12.24 -13.62 -12.35
N ASN A 99 11.48 -14.71 -12.53
CA ASN A 99 11.45 -15.81 -11.58
C ASN A 99 12.80 -16.57 -11.51
N GLN A 100 13.64 -16.44 -12.55
CA GLN A 100 14.96 -17.08 -12.61
C GLN A 100 16.06 -16.25 -11.93
N MET A 101 15.82 -14.97 -11.64
CA MET A 101 16.81 -14.05 -11.05
C MET A 101 16.87 -14.10 -9.51
N ARG A 102 16.48 -15.21 -8.88
CA ARG A 102 16.38 -15.32 -7.41
C ARG A 102 17.74 -15.14 -6.73
N GLY A 103 18.01 -13.92 -6.26
CA GLY A 103 19.02 -13.68 -5.23
C GLY A 103 18.59 -14.31 -3.89
N PRO A 104 19.52 -14.49 -2.92
CA PRO A 104 19.18 -15.04 -1.62
C PRO A 104 18.07 -14.20 -0.94
N ARG A 105 16.99 -14.87 -0.54
CA ARG A 105 15.84 -14.29 0.18
C ARG A 105 16.30 -13.79 1.54
N THR A 106 16.72 -12.53 1.60
CA THR A 106 16.97 -11.82 2.85
C THR A 106 15.73 -11.00 3.16
N GLY A 107 15.08 -11.31 4.29
CA GLY A 107 13.93 -10.56 4.78
C GLY A 107 14.34 -9.10 4.96
N VAL A 108 13.67 -8.20 4.26
CA VAL A 108 13.93 -6.76 4.35
C VAL A 108 13.03 -6.19 5.45
N PRO A 109 13.52 -5.31 6.32
CA PRO A 109 12.67 -4.56 7.23
C PRO A 109 12.04 -3.42 6.42
N TYR A 110 10.89 -3.66 5.80
CA TYR A 110 10.06 -2.56 5.29
C TYR A 110 8.91 -2.29 6.23
#